data_AF-A0A1L5KJI9-F1
#
_entry.id   AF-A0A1L5KJI9-F1
#
_cell.length_a   1.000
_cell.length_b   1.000
_cell.length_c   1.000
_cell.angle_alpha   90.00
_cell.angle_beta   90.00
_cell.angle_gamma   90.00
#
_symmetry.space_group_name_H-M   'P 1'
#
loop_
_entity.id
_entity.type
_entity.pdbx_description
1 polymer ?
#
loop_
_entity_poly.entity_id
_entity_poly.type
_entity_poly.pdbx_seq_one_letter_code
_entity_poly.pdbx_strand_id
1 'polypeptide(L)'
;MKQARIYMKRWLGINERSKQLSTDTWYLNFANQLLSLIDESPLYSKKFEAEKVDAALSLAIYLQDAIAQSGGWKEFSNAYYGLYKSYLPFYTLTDEYLPDEI
;
A
#
# COMPACT_ATOMS: atom_id res chain seq x y z
N MET A 1 -19.42 11.66 -12.90
CA MET A 1 -18.03 11.64 -13.39
C MET A 1 -17.58 10.19 -13.53
N LYS A 2 -16.75 9.85 -14.51
CA LYS A 2 -16.28 8.47 -14.70
C LYS A 2 -15.23 8.19 -13.63
N GLN A 3 -15.47 7.20 -12.78
CA GLN A 3 -14.56 6.85 -11.68
C GLN A 3 -13.17 6.51 -12.25
N ALA A 4 -12.12 7.10 -11.66
CA ALA A 4 -10.75 6.76 -12.00
C ALA A 4 -10.52 5.27 -11.78
N ARG A 5 -9.78 4.63 -12.69
CA ARG A 5 -9.49 3.19 -12.65
C ARG A 5 -8.02 2.94 -12.80
N ILE A 6 -7.47 2.11 -11.92
CA ILE A 6 -6.09 1.64 -11.99
C ILE A 6 -6.05 0.47 -12.97
N TYR A 7 -5.13 0.54 -13.93
CA TYR A 7 -4.90 -0.52 -14.92
C TYR A 7 -3.64 -1.30 -14.60
N MET A 8 -3.58 -2.56 -15.06
CA MET A 8 -2.46 -3.48 -14.82
C MET A 8 -1.10 -2.86 -15.17
N LYS A 9 -1.00 -2.07 -16.23
CA LYS A 9 0.25 -1.37 -16.59
C LYS A 9 0.78 -0.47 -15.47
N ARG A 10 -0.10 0.26 -14.76
CA ARG A 10 0.28 1.13 -13.64
C ARG A 10 0.67 0.30 -12.42
N TRP A 11 -0.06 -0.77 -12.14
CA TRP A 11 0.24 -1.72 -11.05
C TRP A 11 1.61 -2.39 -11.22
N LEU A 12 1.89 -2.91 -12.42
CA LEU A 12 3.19 -3.50 -12.74
C LEU A 12 4.31 -2.46 -12.67
N GLY A 13 4.04 -1.24 -13.14
CA GLY A 13 5.01 -0.14 -13.09
C GLY A 13 5.45 0.23 -11.66
N ILE A 14 4.53 0.32 -10.71
CA ILE A 14 4.87 0.62 -9.32
C ILE A 14 5.53 -0.58 -8.59
N ASN A 15 5.29 -1.79 -9.09
CA ASN A 15 5.99 -3.00 -8.66
C ASN A 15 7.36 -3.19 -9.36
N GLU A 16 7.79 -2.25 -10.21
CA GLU A 16 9.01 -2.36 -11.04
C GLU A 16 9.08 -3.63 -11.89
N ARG A 17 7.92 -4.14 -12.31
CA ARG A 17 7.80 -5.37 -13.10
C ARG A 17 7.25 -5.09 -14.48
N SER A 18 7.63 -5.92 -15.44
CA SER A 18 7.06 -5.93 -16.81
C SER A 18 6.16 -7.14 -17.06
N LYS A 19 6.30 -8.20 -16.25
CA LYS A 19 5.52 -9.44 -16.36
C LYS A 19 4.56 -9.57 -15.19
N GLN A 20 3.35 -10.02 -15.51
CA GLN A 20 2.30 -10.29 -14.55
C GLN A 20 2.56 -11.62 -13.81
N LEU A 21 2.32 -11.62 -12.51
CA LEU A 21 2.28 -12.77 -11.61
C LEU A 21 0.83 -13.21 -11.37
N SER A 22 0.65 -14.43 -10.86
CA SER A 22 -0.68 -15.00 -10.59
C SER A 22 -1.51 -14.20 -9.57
N THR A 23 -0.86 -13.50 -8.65
CA THR A 23 -1.51 -12.70 -7.58
C THR A 23 -1.84 -11.27 -8.00
N ASP A 24 -1.28 -10.76 -9.10
CA ASP A 24 -1.41 -9.34 -9.49
C ASP A 24 -2.85 -8.91 -9.73
N THR A 25 -3.67 -9.80 -10.29
CA THR A 25 -5.09 -9.51 -10.53
C THR A 25 -5.83 -9.24 -9.21
N TRP A 26 -5.48 -9.96 -8.16
CA TRP A 26 -6.11 -9.79 -6.85
C TRP A 26 -5.74 -8.43 -6.26
N TYR A 27 -4.45 -8.08 -6.22
CA TYR A 27 -3.99 -6.80 -5.69
C TYR A 27 -4.45 -5.61 -6.54
N LEU A 28 -4.51 -5.74 -7.87
CA LEU A 28 -5.08 -4.70 -8.73
C LEU A 28 -6.57 -4.44 -8.42
N ASN A 29 -7.35 -5.50 -8.21
CA ASN A 29 -8.75 -5.36 -7.83
C ASN A 29 -8.88 -4.71 -6.46
N PHE A 30 -8.06 -5.13 -5.50
CA PHE A 30 -8.01 -4.52 -4.17
C PHE A 30 -7.64 -3.03 -4.23
N ALA A 31 -6.62 -2.65 -5.02
CA ALA A 31 -6.25 -1.25 -5.22
C ALA A 31 -7.40 -0.42 -5.83
N ASN A 32 -8.17 -0.99 -6.76
CA ASN A 32 -9.35 -0.31 -7.30
C ASN A 32 -10.49 -0.18 -6.26
N GLN A 33 -10.66 -1.15 -5.36
CA GLN A 33 -11.60 -1.02 -4.23
C GLN A 33 -11.17 0.09 -3.27
N LEU A 34 -9.88 0.14 -2.92
CA LEU A 34 -9.31 1.22 -2.11
C LEU A 34 -9.49 2.59 -2.77
N LEU A 35 -9.29 2.69 -4.09
CA LEU A 35 -9.50 3.94 -4.81
C LEU A 35 -10.94 4.44 -4.69
N SER A 36 -11.93 3.55 -4.77
CA SER A 36 -13.33 3.92 -4.54
C SER A 36 -13.56 4.49 -3.14
N LEU A 37 -13.02 3.83 -2.11
CA LEU A 37 -13.14 4.27 -0.72
C LEU A 37 -12.42 5.62 -0.49
N ILE A 38 -11.26 5.80 -1.09
CA ILE A 38 -10.48 7.04 -1.04
C ILE A 38 -11.24 8.17 -1.74
N ASP A 39 -11.89 7.89 -2.87
CA ASP A 39 -12.66 8.90 -3.61
C ASP A 39 -13.85 9.44 -2.82
N GLU A 40 -14.49 8.57 -2.02
CA GLU A 40 -15.59 8.90 -1.11
C GLU A 40 -15.12 9.57 0.20
N SER A 41 -13.82 9.49 0.52
CA SER A 41 -13.28 9.99 1.78
C SER A 41 -13.23 11.53 1.84
N PRO A 42 -13.74 12.15 2.92
CA PRO A 42 -13.60 13.59 3.14
C PRO A 42 -12.14 14.06 3.14
N LEU A 43 -11.20 13.20 3.57
CA LEU A 43 -9.76 13.50 3.61
C LEU A 43 -9.19 13.80 2.21
N TYR A 44 -9.73 13.14 1.19
CA TYR A 44 -9.27 13.26 -0.20
C TYR A 44 -10.20 14.12 -1.06
N SER A 45 -11.22 14.76 -0.47
CA SER A 45 -12.22 15.58 -1.18
C SER A 45 -11.61 16.72 -2.02
N LYS A 46 -10.47 17.27 -1.60
CA LYS A 46 -9.75 18.37 -2.28
C LYS A 46 -8.48 17.91 -3.00
N LYS A 47 -8.24 16.60 -3.09
CA LYS A 47 -7.04 16.02 -3.68
C LYS A 47 -7.24 15.71 -5.16
N PHE A 48 -6.17 15.82 -5.94
CA PHE A 48 -6.20 15.47 -7.36
C PHE A 48 -6.41 13.95 -7.52
N GLU A 49 -7.01 13.53 -8.64
CA GLU A 49 -7.19 12.09 -8.93
C GLU A 49 -5.87 11.31 -8.90
N ALA A 50 -4.77 11.93 -9.34
CA ALA A 50 -3.44 11.31 -9.27
C ALA A 50 -3.02 11.00 -7.83
N GLU A 51 -3.25 11.91 -6.88
CA GLU A 51 -2.94 11.69 -5.46
C GLU A 51 -3.79 10.56 -4.86
N LYS A 52 -5.07 10.46 -5.26
CA LYS A 52 -5.96 9.38 -4.84
C LYS A 52 -5.50 8.02 -5.37
N VAL A 53 -5.11 7.97 -6.65
CA VAL A 53 -4.57 6.77 -7.30
C VAL A 53 -3.26 6.33 -6.63
N ASP A 54 -2.35 7.27 -6.37
CA ASP A 54 -1.06 6.96 -5.74
C ASP A 54 -1.24 6.48 -4.29
N ALA A 55 -2.20 7.04 -3.55
CA ALA A 55 -2.57 6.55 -2.22
C ALA A 55 -3.11 5.11 -2.25
N ALA A 56 -4.05 4.83 -3.16
CA ALA A 56 -4.63 3.48 -3.32
C ALA A 56 -3.56 2.43 -3.68
N LEU A 57 -2.65 2.77 -4.58
CA LEU A 57 -1.54 1.92 -4.98
C LEU A 57 -0.54 1.69 -3.84
N SER A 58 -0.19 2.74 -3.10
CA SER A 58 0.77 2.65 -1.99
C SER A 58 0.24 1.74 -0.88
N LEU A 59 -1.05 1.85 -0.55
CA LEU A 59 -1.70 0.97 0.44
C LEU A 59 -1.75 -0.49 -0.04
N ALA A 60 -2.03 -0.73 -1.32
CA ALA A 60 -2.04 -2.07 -1.87
C ALA A 60 -0.64 -2.72 -1.89
N ILE A 61 0.41 -1.96 -2.21
CA ILE A 61 1.80 -2.43 -2.14
C ILE A 61 2.22 -2.67 -0.71
N TYR A 62 1.89 -1.77 0.20
CA TYR A 62 2.14 -1.98 1.62
C TYR A 62 1.56 -3.31 2.10
N LEU A 63 0.30 -3.61 1.76
CA LEU A 63 -0.32 -4.89 2.10
C LEU A 63 0.38 -6.08 1.42
N GLN A 64 0.80 -5.92 0.17
CA GLN A 64 1.57 -6.95 -0.54
C GLN A 64 2.90 -7.24 0.18
N ASP A 65 3.65 -6.20 0.54
CA ASP A 65 4.93 -6.30 1.22
C ASP A 65 4.78 -6.94 2.60
N ALA A 66 3.75 -6.54 3.35
CA ALA A 66 3.40 -7.13 4.64
C ALA A 66 3.06 -8.64 4.52
N ILE A 67 2.28 -9.05 3.51
CA ILE A 67 1.95 -10.48 3.32
C ILE A 67 3.18 -11.26 2.83
N ALA A 68 3.94 -10.72 1.89
CA ALA A 68 5.10 -11.38 1.32
C ALA A 68 6.30 -11.39 2.28
N GLN A 69 6.28 -10.58 3.34
CA GLN A 69 7.40 -10.32 4.23
C GLN A 69 8.67 -9.95 3.43
N SER A 70 8.47 -9.13 2.40
CA SER A 70 9.51 -8.71 1.45
C SER A 70 9.13 -7.34 0.85
N GLY A 71 10.02 -6.75 0.05
CA GLY A 71 9.75 -5.47 -0.59
C GLY A 71 10.14 -4.27 0.26
N GLY A 72 9.85 -3.08 -0.26
CA GLY A 72 10.39 -1.82 0.26
C GLY A 72 9.95 -1.53 1.70
N TRP A 73 8.69 -1.81 2.03
CA TRP A 73 8.21 -1.61 3.40
C TRP A 73 8.92 -2.52 4.40
N LYS A 74 9.08 -3.81 4.06
CA LYS A 74 9.68 -4.77 4.97
C LYS A 74 11.18 -4.56 5.15
N GLU A 75 11.88 -4.23 4.06
CA GLU A 75 13.29 -3.85 4.14
C GLU A 75 13.50 -2.63 5.02
N PHE A 76 12.64 -1.60 4.86
CA PHE A 76 12.66 -0.42 5.70
C PHE A 76 12.38 -0.73 7.17
N SER A 77 11.31 -1.48 7.48
CA SER A 77 10.94 -1.78 8.87
C SER A 77 12.00 -2.64 9.57
N ASN A 78 12.61 -3.60 8.86
CA ASN A 78 13.73 -4.39 9.35
C ASN A 78 14.98 -3.54 9.62
N ALA A 79 15.32 -2.63 8.70
CA ALA A 79 16.46 -1.72 8.88
C ALA A 79 16.24 -0.80 10.09
N TYR A 80 15.02 -0.26 10.24
CA TYR A 80 14.62 0.56 11.38
C TYR A 80 14.79 -0.21 12.70
N TYR A 81 14.22 -1.41 12.78
CA TYR A 81 14.37 -2.27 13.95
C TYR A 81 15.84 -2.60 14.23
N GLY A 82 16.63 -2.84 13.20
CA GLY A 82 18.07 -3.08 13.29
C GLY A 82 18.81 -1.96 14.03
N LEU A 83 18.50 -0.71 13.69
CA LEU A 83 19.11 0.51 14.23
C LEU A 83 18.58 0.90 15.62
N TYR A 84 17.27 0.86 15.82
CA TYR A 84 16.62 1.44 17.00
C TYR A 84 16.11 0.42 18.01
N LYS A 85 16.09 -0.88 17.66
CA LYS A 85 15.55 -1.96 18.49
C LYS A 85 14.09 -1.74 18.92
N SER A 86 13.34 -0.98 18.13
CA SER A 86 11.91 -0.72 18.30
C SER A 86 11.18 -0.99 17.00
N TYR A 87 9.96 -1.53 17.07
CA TYR A 87 9.08 -1.64 15.92
C TYR A 87 8.43 -0.28 15.63
N LEU A 88 8.01 -0.09 14.39
CA LEU A 88 7.09 0.98 14.00
C LEU A 88 5.66 0.55 14.36
N PRO A 89 4.72 1.47 14.61
CA PRO A 89 4.84 2.92 14.47
C PRO A 89 5.24 3.63 15.77
N PHE A 90 5.33 4.95 15.72
CA PHE A 90 5.86 5.81 16.79
C PHE A 90 4.97 5.94 18.04
N TYR A 91 3.86 5.21 18.13
CA TYR A 91 3.00 5.20 19.32
C TYR A 91 3.41 4.10 20.30
N THR A 92 3.02 4.26 21.57
CA THR A 92 3.28 3.26 22.61
C THR A 92 2.62 1.94 22.22
N LEU A 93 3.44 0.91 22.03
CA LEU A 93 2.97 -0.43 21.68
C LEU A 93 2.18 -1.02 22.85
N THR A 94 1.05 -1.63 22.54
CA THR A 94 0.29 -2.46 23.47
C THR A 94 0.62 -3.94 23.24
N ASP A 95 0.20 -4.82 24.15
CA ASP A 95 0.35 -6.27 23.98
C ASP A 95 -0.44 -6.82 22.77
N GLU A 96 -1.32 -6.01 22.19
CA GLU A 96 -2.13 -6.35 21.00
C GLU A 96 -1.44 -6.02 19.68
N TYR A 97 -0.31 -5.32 19.71
CA TYR A 97 0.39 -4.87 18.51
C TYR A 97 0.88 -6.05 17.66
N LEU A 98 0.57 -6.01 16.37
CA LEU A 98 1.08 -6.98 15.39
C LEU A 98 2.25 -6.37 14.61
N PRO A 99 3.39 -7.09 14.46
CA PRO A 99 4.48 -6.64 13.59
C PRO A 99 3.98 -6.31 12.18
N ASP A 100 4.38 -5.17 11.65
CA ASP A 100 3.89 -4.60 10.39
C ASP A 100 2.43 -4.10 10.44
N GLU A 101 1.96 -3.62 11.60
CA GLU A 101 0.77 -2.77 11.72
C GLU A 101 1.16 -1.28 11.59
N ILE A 102 0.35 -0.47 10.91
CA ILE A 102 0.49 1.01 10.85
C ILE A 102 -0.68 1.63 11.60
#